data_AF-A0A9X1TEP1-F1
#
_entry.id   AF-A0A9X1TEP1-F1
#
_cell.length_a   1.000
_cell.length_b   1.000
_cell.length_c   1.000
_cell.angle_alpha   90.00
_cell.angle_beta   90.00
_cell.angle_gamma   90.00
#
_symmetry.space_group_name_H-M   'P 1'
#
loop_
_entity.id
_entity.type
_entity.pdbx_description
1 polymer ?
#
loop_
_entity_poly.entity_id
_entity_poly.type
_entity_poly.pdbx_seq_one_letter_code
_entity_poly.pdbx_strand_id
1 'polypeptide(L)'
;MSLPRLINILQKDGIDTVIRKNEEGLLYGITYCDHRTRSVFNGSALGKQYSAKGIAERCIEDPFSLHQQKSQRIGMNVGQAASGGNVDHAENGRSLETDKSLDSLLSPVKDGEYTPHQLKKPKRKKQKGFSMGF
;
A
#
# COMPACT_ATOMS: atom_id res chain seq x y z
N MET A 1 27.16 -1.30 12.26
CA MET A 1 26.63 -0.19 13.09
C MET A 1 25.68 -0.81 14.09
N SER A 2 25.76 -0.52 15.38
CA SER A 2 24.84 -1.16 16.34
C SER A 2 23.49 -0.46 16.45
N LEU A 3 22.48 -1.19 16.94
CA LEU A 3 21.14 -0.62 17.15
C LEU A 3 21.15 0.53 18.17
N PRO A 4 21.82 0.43 19.34
CA PRO A 4 21.92 1.57 20.27
C PRO A 4 22.62 2.78 19.66
N ARG A 5 23.65 2.54 18.82
CA ARG A 5 24.34 3.62 18.12
C ARG A 5 23.44 4.34 17.12
N LEU A 6 22.61 3.59 16.40
CA LEU A 6 21.62 4.15 15.49
C LEU A 6 20.63 5.05 16.22
N ILE A 7 20.07 4.57 17.34
CA ILE A 7 19.12 5.35 18.14
C ILE A 7 19.77 6.66 18.59
N ASN A 8 21.01 6.62 19.09
CA ASN A 8 21.69 7.83 19.55
C ASN A 8 21.93 8.85 18.44
N ILE A 9 22.24 8.40 17.22
CA ILE A 9 22.40 9.29 16.06
C ILE A 9 21.05 9.93 15.70
N LEU A 10 19.98 9.13 15.61
CA LEU A 10 18.64 9.64 15.31
C LEU A 10 18.16 10.65 16.36
N GLN A 11 18.42 10.40 17.64
CA GLN A 11 18.07 11.32 18.71
C GLN A 11 18.78 12.67 18.61
N LYS A 12 20.04 12.69 18.17
CA LYS A 12 20.77 13.95 17.92
C LYS A 12 20.14 14.77 16.80
N ASP A 13 19.50 14.09 15.85
CA ASP A 13 18.76 14.73 14.75
C ASP A 13 17.30 15.06 15.12
N GLY A 14 16.90 14.84 16.39
CA GLY A 14 15.55 15.10 16.88
C GLY A 14 14.53 14.01 16.53
N ILE A 15 15.01 12.79 16.24
CA ILE A 15 14.17 11.63 15.91
C ILE A 15 14.26 10.59 17.03
N ASP A 16 13.18 10.44 17.80
CA ASP A 16 13.07 9.36 18.77
C ASP A 16 12.59 8.07 18.11
N THR A 17 13.02 6.93 18.65
CA THR A 17 12.72 5.61 18.08
C THR A 17 12.05 4.71 19.12
N VAL A 18 10.89 4.15 18.80
CA VAL A 18 10.19 3.16 19.63
C VAL A 18 10.39 1.78 19.03
N ILE A 19 10.94 0.87 19.83
CA ILE A 19 11.39 -0.47 19.43
C ILE A 19 10.51 -1.50 20.13
N ARG A 20 9.93 -2.43 19.36
CA ARG A 20 9.05 -3.48 19.89
C ARG A 20 9.62 -4.85 19.56
N LYS A 21 9.83 -5.66 20.61
CA LYS A 21 10.36 -7.02 20.52
C LYS A 21 9.32 -8.03 20.99
N ASN A 22 9.32 -9.22 20.40
CA ASN A 22 8.52 -10.35 20.90
C ASN A 22 9.22 -11.01 22.10
N GLU A 23 8.63 -12.08 22.62
CA GLU A 23 9.17 -12.86 23.74
C GLU A 23 10.53 -13.51 23.42
N GLU A 24 10.78 -13.80 22.14
CA GLU A 24 12.06 -14.33 21.64
C GLU A 24 13.14 -13.24 21.43
N GLY A 25 12.81 -11.97 21.72
CA GLY A 25 13.71 -10.83 21.52
C GLY A 25 13.83 -10.35 20.08
N LEU A 26 13.07 -10.93 19.14
CA LEU A 26 13.02 -10.50 17.74
C LEU A 26 12.30 -9.17 17.60
N LEU A 27 12.91 -8.27 16.85
CA LEU A 27 12.34 -6.97 16.55
C LEU A 27 11.19 -7.11 15.53
N TYR A 28 9.94 -6.98 15.98
CA TYR A 28 8.78 -7.04 15.11
C TYR A 28 8.29 -5.65 14.66
N GLY A 29 8.63 -4.60 15.41
CA GLY A 29 8.16 -3.25 15.14
C GLY A 29 9.19 -2.17 15.46
N ILE A 30 9.22 -1.15 14.61
CA ILE A 30 9.99 0.07 14.82
C ILE A 30 9.15 1.27 14.37
N THR A 31 9.13 2.33 15.19
CA THR A 31 8.41 3.58 14.92
C THR A 31 9.37 4.74 15.15
N TYR A 32 9.37 5.70 14.23
CA TYR A 32 10.19 6.91 14.26
C TYR A 32 9.30 8.12 14.58
N CYS A 33 9.67 8.89 15.59
CA CYS A 33 9.00 10.10 16.03
C CYS A 33 9.91 11.29 15.70
N ASP A 34 9.61 12.00 14.62
CA ASP A 34 10.35 13.20 14.22
C ASP A 34 9.71 14.42 14.89
N HIS A 35 10.43 15.00 15.85
CA HIS A 35 9.98 16.17 16.60
C HIS A 35 10.08 17.46 15.79
N ARG A 36 10.94 17.54 14.77
CA ARG A 36 11.08 18.71 13.90
C ARG A 36 9.87 18.88 13.00
N THR A 37 9.39 17.78 12.41
CA THR A 37 8.22 17.79 11.52
C THR A 37 6.91 17.42 12.23
N ARG A 38 6.96 17.10 13.53
CA ARG A 38 5.81 16.64 14.34
C ARG A 38 5.09 15.46 13.69
N SER A 39 5.86 14.53 13.13
CA SER A 39 5.37 13.40 12.37
C SER A 39 5.84 12.08 12.96
N VAL A 40 5.00 11.05 12.84
CA VAL A 40 5.29 9.70 13.33
C VAL A 40 5.17 8.73 12.18
N PHE A 41 6.22 7.93 11.98
CA PHE A 41 6.29 6.96 10.91
C PHE A 41 6.53 5.56 11.45
N ASN A 42 5.69 4.62 11.03
CA ASN A 42 6.05 3.21 11.14
C ASN A 42 7.21 2.93 10.17
N GLY A 43 8.20 2.15 10.60
CA GLY A 43 9.38 1.93 9.77
C GLY A 43 9.09 1.28 8.42
N SER A 44 8.08 0.43 8.34
CA SER A 44 7.63 -0.14 7.06
C SER A 44 7.05 0.90 6.10
N ALA A 45 6.47 2.01 6.61
CA ALA A 45 5.92 3.08 5.80
C ALA A 45 7.01 3.93 5.12
N LEU A 46 8.19 4.02 5.74
CA LEU A 46 9.37 4.65 5.15
C LEU A 46 10.07 3.73 4.12
N GLY A 47 9.70 2.46 4.08
CA GLY A 47 10.23 1.47 3.16
C GLY A 47 10.91 0.28 3.85
N LYS A 48 11.17 -0.78 3.08
CA LYS A 48 11.68 -2.07 3.60
C LYS A 48 12.97 -1.92 4.42
N GLN A 49 13.86 -1.02 4.01
CA GLN A 49 15.12 -0.77 4.69
C GLN A 49 14.91 -0.15 6.08
N TYR A 50 13.89 0.67 6.28
CA TYR A 50 13.61 1.30 7.57
C TYR A 50 12.69 0.47 8.46
N SER A 51 12.13 -0.62 7.92
CA SER A 51 11.35 -1.60 8.67
C SER A 51 12.17 -2.27 9.77
N ALA A 52 11.48 -2.85 10.76
CA ALA A 52 12.09 -3.59 11.86
C ALA A 52 13.08 -4.65 11.34
N LYS A 53 12.67 -5.43 10.34
CA LYS A 53 13.52 -6.45 9.71
C LYS A 53 14.76 -5.83 9.04
N GLY A 54 14.57 -4.78 8.25
CA GLY A 54 15.67 -4.12 7.55
C GLY A 54 16.70 -3.52 8.52
N ILE A 55 16.24 -2.98 9.65
CA ILE A 55 17.10 -2.44 10.69
C ILE A 55 17.82 -3.56 11.44
N ALA A 56 17.12 -4.64 11.81
CA ALA A 56 17.73 -5.80 12.46
C ALA A 56 18.85 -6.42 11.59
N GLU A 57 18.63 -6.54 10.28
CA GLU A 57 19.62 -7.06 9.32
C GLU A 57 20.86 -6.14 9.18
N ARG A 58 20.70 -4.81 9.31
CA ARG A 58 21.84 -3.87 9.19
C ARG A 58 22.57 -3.60 10.50
N CYS A 59 21.86 -3.70 11.63
CA CYS A 59 22.34 -3.25 12.92
C CYS A 59 22.92 -4.36 13.81
N ILE A 60 23.30 -5.49 13.21
CA ILE A 60 23.72 -6.73 13.87
C ILE A 60 24.69 -6.46 15.04
N GLU A 61 24.22 -6.75 16.25
CA GLU A 61 25.08 -7.02 17.41
C GLU A 61 24.95 -8.46 17.93
N ASP A 62 24.09 -9.32 17.37
CA ASP A 62 24.02 -10.73 17.79
C ASP A 62 23.80 -11.72 16.63
N PRO A 63 24.60 -12.81 16.50
CA PRO A 63 24.53 -13.78 15.39
C PRO A 63 23.29 -14.68 15.38
N PHE A 64 22.36 -14.56 16.34
CA PHE A 64 21.36 -15.60 16.60
C PHE A 64 19.94 -15.30 16.11
N SER A 65 19.63 -14.09 15.63
CA SER A 65 18.26 -13.73 15.21
C SER A 65 17.97 -13.89 13.71
N LEU A 66 18.88 -14.52 12.96
CA LEU A 66 18.69 -14.79 11.52
C LEU A 66 18.56 -16.30 11.23
N HIS A 67 17.95 -17.09 12.12
CA HIS A 67 17.58 -18.47 11.77
C HIS A 67 16.30 -18.47 10.91
N GLN A 68 16.53 -18.42 9.60
CA GLN A 68 15.80 -19.16 8.58
C GLN A 68 14.26 -19.02 8.52
N GLN A 69 13.81 -18.06 7.71
CA GLN A 69 12.71 -18.34 6.77
C GLN A 69 13.12 -17.89 5.37
N LYS A 70 14.06 -18.66 4.78
CA LYS A 70 14.33 -18.66 3.34
C LYS A 70 13.88 -20.00 2.77
N SER A 71 12.56 -20.23 2.79
CA SER A 71 11.94 -21.31 2.02
C SER A 71 10.60 -20.83 1.46
N GLN A 72 10.62 -20.61 0.14
CA GLN A 72 9.51 -20.51 -0.80
C GLN A 72 8.67 -19.23 -0.81
N ARG A 73 9.01 -18.29 -1.71
CA ARG A 73 8.19 -17.96 -2.90
C ARG A 73 9.07 -17.36 -4.01
N ILE A 74 9.73 -18.24 -4.79
CA ILE A 74 9.93 -17.95 -6.21
C ILE A 74 8.63 -18.37 -6.88
N GLY A 75 7.77 -17.38 -7.08
CA GLY A 75 6.51 -17.49 -7.78
C GLY A 75 6.17 -16.07 -8.21
N MET A 76 6.66 -15.70 -9.39
CA MET A 76 6.25 -14.50 -10.09
C MET A 76 4.72 -14.48 -10.15
N ASN A 77 4.10 -13.50 -9.46
CA ASN A 77 2.84 -12.89 -9.82
C ASN A 77 2.74 -11.57 -9.05
N VAL A 78 3.38 -10.54 -9.61
CA VAL A 78 3.06 -9.14 -9.28
C VAL A 78 1.78 -8.82 -10.04
N GLY A 79 0.63 -9.06 -9.39
CA GLY A 79 -0.62 -8.41 -9.75
C GLY A 79 -0.56 -6.97 -9.28
N GLN A 80 -0.29 -6.07 -10.22
CA GLN A 80 -0.47 -4.64 -10.04
C GLN A 80 -1.96 -4.31 -9.90
N ALA A 81 -2.30 -3.50 -8.91
CA ALA A 81 -3.42 -2.57 -8.99
C ALA A 81 -3.00 -1.23 -8.36
N ALA A 82 -2.67 -0.28 -9.25
CA ALA A 82 -2.78 1.19 -9.17
C ALA A 82 -2.10 1.95 -8.00
N SER A 83 -1.41 3.09 -8.17
CA SER A 83 -1.46 4.15 -9.19
C SER A 83 -0.25 5.09 -9.04
N GLY A 84 0.23 5.69 -10.13
CA GLY A 84 1.08 6.89 -10.10
C GLY A 84 2.38 6.78 -10.89
N GLY A 85 2.34 7.07 -12.19
CA GLY A 85 3.50 7.04 -13.08
C GLY A 85 4.27 8.37 -13.18
N ASN A 86 5.53 8.28 -13.61
CA ASN A 86 6.10 9.05 -14.71
C ASN A 86 7.26 8.28 -15.34
N VAL A 87 7.40 8.48 -16.65
CA VAL A 87 8.21 7.74 -17.63
C VAL A 87 9.40 8.58 -18.04
N ASP A 88 10.58 7.97 -18.22
CA ASP A 88 11.62 8.45 -19.13
C ASP A 88 12.31 7.27 -19.83
N HIS A 89 11.90 7.08 -21.09
CA HIS A 89 12.66 6.81 -22.32
C HIS A 89 13.96 5.97 -22.29
N ALA A 90 13.95 4.82 -23.01
CA ALA A 90 14.96 4.47 -24.03
C ALA A 90 14.62 3.15 -24.78
N GLU A 91 14.35 3.30 -26.07
CA GLU A 91 14.53 2.41 -27.23
C GLU A 91 14.78 0.89 -27.07
N ASN A 92 13.91 0.08 -27.68
CA ASN A 92 14.25 -0.80 -28.81
C ASN A 92 13.00 -1.55 -29.34
N GLY A 93 12.87 -1.62 -30.67
CA GLY A 93 11.59 -1.84 -31.36
C GLY A 93 11.04 -3.26 -31.41
N ARG A 94 9.74 -3.35 -31.79
CA ARG A 94 9.18 -4.15 -32.90
C ARG A 94 7.65 -4.23 -32.81
N SER A 95 7.02 -3.96 -33.96
CA SER A 95 5.78 -4.56 -34.49
C SER A 95 4.42 -4.30 -33.83
N LEU A 96 3.70 -3.33 -34.40
CA LEU A 96 2.28 -3.35 -34.81
C LEU A 96 1.40 -4.51 -34.30
N GLU A 97 0.59 -4.28 -33.24
CA GLU A 97 -0.71 -4.96 -32.94
C GLU A 97 -1.51 -4.17 -31.86
N THR A 98 -1.68 -2.86 -32.02
CA THR A 98 -2.45 -2.03 -31.08
C THR A 98 -3.82 -1.70 -31.67
N ASP A 99 -4.86 -2.50 -31.36
CA ASP A 99 -6.26 -2.04 -31.51
C ASP A 99 -7.28 -2.82 -30.67
N LYS A 100 -7.01 -4.07 -30.27
CA LYS A 100 -8.00 -4.86 -29.49
C LYS A 100 -7.96 -4.62 -27.97
N SER A 101 -6.86 -4.08 -27.45
CA SER A 101 -6.70 -3.86 -26.01
C SER A 101 -7.33 -2.56 -25.52
N LEU A 102 -7.38 -1.52 -26.37
CA LEU A 102 -7.95 -0.22 -26.01
C LEU A 102 -9.48 -0.22 -26.05
N ASP A 103 -10.08 -0.98 -26.97
CA ASP A 103 -11.55 -1.08 -27.08
C ASP A 103 -12.18 -1.68 -25.81
N SER A 104 -11.50 -2.64 -25.17
CA SER A 104 -11.92 -3.19 -23.88
C SER A 104 -11.85 -2.17 -22.73
N LEU A 105 -10.93 -1.20 -22.78
CA LEU A 105 -10.79 -0.14 -21.77
C LEU A 105 -11.81 1.00 -21.96
N LEU A 106 -12.18 1.28 -23.20
CA LEU A 106 -13.15 2.33 -23.54
C LEU A 106 -14.60 1.84 -23.47
N SER A 107 -14.82 0.54 -23.27
CA SER A 107 -16.16 -0.02 -23.14
C SER A 107 -16.86 0.53 -21.87
N PRO A 108 -18.10 1.07 -21.99
CA PRO A 108 -18.84 1.55 -20.83
C PRO A 108 -19.11 0.38 -19.86
N VAL A 109 -18.52 0.46 -18.66
CA VAL A 109 -18.76 -0.50 -17.59
C VAL A 109 -20.24 -0.41 -17.17
N LYS A 110 -21.00 -1.47 -17.39
CA LYS A 110 -22.43 -1.55 -17.06
C LYS A 110 -22.63 -2.07 -15.64
N ASP A 111 -22.20 -1.30 -14.65
CA ASP A 111 -22.54 -1.61 -13.26
C ASP A 111 -23.91 -1.00 -12.94
N GLY A 112 -24.95 -1.82 -13.04
CA GLY A 112 -26.35 -1.44 -12.94
C GLY A 112 -26.84 -0.96 -11.57
N GLU A 113 -25.96 -0.64 -10.61
CA GLU A 113 -26.39 -0.42 -9.23
C GLU A 113 -25.78 0.81 -8.51
N TYR A 114 -24.74 1.45 -9.07
CA TYR A 114 -24.16 2.66 -8.48
C TYR A 114 -24.61 3.93 -9.20
N THR A 115 -25.92 4.23 -9.16
CA THR A 115 -26.39 5.58 -9.51
C THR A 115 -26.52 6.42 -8.23
N PRO A 116 -25.71 7.47 -8.06
CA PRO A 116 -25.82 8.39 -6.93
C PRO A 116 -27.24 8.92 -6.79
N HIS A 117 -27.74 8.98 -5.54
CA HIS A 117 -29.12 9.38 -5.23
C HIS A 117 -29.51 10.76 -5.78
N GLN A 118 -28.52 11.64 -6.00
CA GLN A 118 -28.68 12.98 -6.58
C GLN A 118 -29.13 12.97 -8.05
N LEU A 119 -28.96 11.86 -8.76
CA LEU A 119 -29.32 11.71 -10.18
C LEU A 119 -30.63 10.95 -10.38
N LYS A 120 -31.28 10.48 -9.31
CA LYS A 120 -32.58 9.78 -9.40
C LYS A 120 -33.69 10.80 -9.66
N LYS A 121 -34.32 10.72 -10.84
CA LYS A 121 -35.49 11.57 -11.18
C LYS A 121 -36.68 11.24 -10.26
N PRO A 122 -37.38 12.25 -9.71
CA PRO A 122 -38.53 12.00 -8.84
C PRO A 122 -39.70 11.39 -9.63
N LYS A 123 -40.26 10.28 -9.14
CA LYS A 123 -41.45 9.64 -9.72
C LYS A 123 -42.71 10.43 -9.35
N ARG A 124 -43.41 10.98 -10.34
CA ARG A 124 -44.72 11.63 -10.15
C ARG A 124 -45.79 10.56 -9.81
N LYS A 125 -46.46 10.69 -8.66
CA LYS A 125 -47.63 9.85 -8.30
C LYS A 125 -48.84 10.25 -9.15
N LYS A 126 -49.42 9.30 -9.90
CA LYS A 126 -50.77 9.42 -10.47
C LYS A 126 -51.79 8.85 -9.46
N GLN A 127 -52.87 9.59 -9.19
CA GLN A 127 -53.94 9.18 -8.28
C GLN A 127 -54.70 7.97 -8.82
N LYS A 128 -55.07 7.04 -7.93
CA LYS A 128 -55.85 5.84 -8.26
C LYS A 128 -57.32 6.24 -8.47
N GLY A 129 -57.87 5.94 -9.64
CA GLY A 129 -59.31 5.89 -9.83
C GLY A 129 -59.89 4.65 -9.15
N PHE A 130 -60.98 4.85 -8.40
CA PHE A 130 -61.81 3.79 -7.81
C PHE A 130 -62.49 2.99 -8.93
N SER A 131 -62.38 1.66 -8.90
CA SER A 131 -63.22 0.76 -9.73
C SER A 131 -64.38 0.25 -8.88
N MET A 132 -65.61 0.55 -9.30
CA MET A 132 -66.83 -0.11 -8.80
C MET A 132 -67.02 -1.39 -9.63
N GLY A 133 -67.14 -2.52 -8.94
CA GLY A 133 -67.29 -3.84 -9.54
C GLY A 133 -68.68 -4.15 -10.04
N PHE A 134 -68.77 -5.19 -10.87
CA PHE A 134 -69.84 -6.18 -10.93
C PHE A 134 -69.23 -7.49 -11.42
#